data_AF-A0A3P7MHY8-F1
#
_entry.id   AF-A0A3P7MHY8-F1
#
_cell.length_a   1.000
_cell.length_b   1.000
_cell.length_c   1.000
_cell.angle_alpha   90.00
_cell.angle_beta   90.00
_cell.angle_gamma   90.00
#
_symmetry.space_group_name_H-M   'P 1'
#
loop_
_entity.id
_entity.type
_entity.pdbx_description
1 polymer ?
#
loop_
_entity_poly.entity_id
_entity_poly.type
_entity_poly.pdbx_seq_one_letter_code
_entity_poly.pdbx_strand_id
1 'polypeptide(L)'
;EAAPVEVPIDPTEYRFKLALINRRYDEVLNMVRSANLVGQSIIAYLQKKGYPEVALHFVKDEKTRFGLALECGNLEVALESAKVLDDKAVWQALGEAALMQGNHQIVEMAYQRTKDFEKLSFLYLITGNMEKLQKMMKIAQIRKV
;
A
#
# COMPACT_ATOMS: atom_id res chain seq x y z
N GLU A 1 40.50 12.66 36.09
CA GLU A 1 39.12 12.73 36.61
C GLU A 1 38.16 12.27 35.52
N ALA A 2 37.27 11.32 35.80
CA ALA A 2 36.23 10.92 34.85
C ALA A 2 34.96 11.73 35.18
N ALA A 3 34.64 12.71 34.34
CA ALA A 3 33.41 13.48 34.48
C ALA A 3 32.21 12.66 33.98
N PRO A 4 31.08 12.64 34.69
CA PRO A 4 29.89 11.93 34.26
C PRO A 4 29.35 12.58 32.98
N VAL A 5 29.15 11.78 31.94
CA VAL A 5 28.53 12.23 30.69
C VAL A 5 27.02 12.09 30.85
N GLU A 6 26.31 13.21 30.91
CA GLU A 6 24.85 13.21 30.84
C GLU A 6 24.41 12.89 29.41
N VAL A 7 23.77 11.74 29.22
CA VAL A 7 23.20 11.35 27.93
C VAL A 7 21.73 11.81 27.89
N PRO A 8 21.38 12.79 27.04
CA PRO A 8 20.00 13.21 26.90
C PRO A 8 19.18 12.09 26.23
N ILE A 9 18.20 11.54 26.97
CA ILE A 9 17.26 10.54 26.46
C ILE A 9 16.08 11.28 25.83
N ASP A 10 15.82 11.04 24.55
CA ASP A 10 14.60 11.50 23.91
C ASP A 10 13.41 10.66 24.43
N PRO A 11 12.43 11.28 25.13
CA PRO A 11 11.33 10.54 25.74
C PRO A 11 10.25 10.09 24.73
N THR A 12 10.37 10.48 23.46
CA THR A 12 9.19 10.47 22.60
C THR A 12 8.81 9.07 22.11
N GLU A 13 9.78 8.18 21.87
CA GLU A 13 9.50 6.81 21.45
C GLU A 13 8.81 5.98 22.55
N TYR A 14 9.28 6.05 23.79
CA TYR A 14 8.68 5.28 24.88
C TYR A 14 7.28 5.80 25.22
N ARG A 15 7.06 7.13 25.17
CA ARG A 15 5.74 7.74 25.38
C ARG A 15 4.76 7.29 24.32
N PHE A 16 5.19 7.24 23.06
CA PHE A 16 4.38 6.73 21.96
C PHE A 16 3.98 5.26 22.18
N LYS A 17 4.95 4.38 22.48
CA LYS A 17 4.66 2.96 22.76
C LYS A 17 3.76 2.78 23.98
N LEU A 18 3.96 3.58 25.03
CA LEU A 18 3.12 3.55 26.23
C LEU A 18 1.68 3.98 25.94
N ALA A 19 1.48 5.04 25.16
CA ALA A 19 0.16 5.51 24.75
C ALA A 19 -0.59 4.46 23.91
N LEU A 20 0.10 3.76 23.02
CA LEU A 20 -0.46 2.63 22.27
C LEU A 20 -0.89 1.48 23.18
N ILE A 21 -0.06 1.11 24.17
CA ILE A 21 -0.41 0.06 25.15
C ILE A 21 -1.64 0.47 25.96
N ASN A 22 -1.71 1.73 26.36
CA ASN A 22 -2.84 2.30 27.11
C ASN A 22 -4.06 2.63 26.24
N ARG A 23 -4.04 2.31 24.93
CA ARG A 23 -5.12 2.57 23.96
C ARG A 23 -5.56 4.04 23.89
N ARG A 24 -4.65 4.98 24.14
CA ARG A 24 -4.92 6.42 24.05
C ARG A 24 -4.65 6.94 22.64
N TYR A 25 -5.56 6.64 21.72
CA TYR A 25 -5.37 6.96 20.30
C TYR A 25 -5.27 8.47 20.03
N ASP A 26 -5.98 9.31 20.79
CA ASP A 26 -5.91 10.78 20.65
C ASP A 26 -4.52 11.34 20.98
N GLU A 27 -3.89 10.84 22.05
CA GLU A 27 -2.52 11.19 22.42
C GLU A 27 -1.52 10.72 21.35
N VAL A 28 -1.71 9.51 20.81
CA VAL A 28 -0.90 8.96 19.71
C VAL A 28 -1.00 9.84 18.46
N LEU A 29 -2.21 10.22 18.05
CA LEU A 29 -2.45 11.08 16.90
C LEU A 29 -1.83 12.47 17.08
N ASN A 30 -1.96 13.05 18.27
CA ASN A 30 -1.37 14.35 18.59
C ASN A 30 0.16 14.29 18.60
N MET A 31 0.75 13.29 19.24
CA MET A 31 2.21 13.09 19.28
C MET A 31 2.79 12.92 17.88
N VAL A 32 2.10 12.23 16.97
CA VAL A 32 2.57 12.03 15.59
C VAL A 32 2.42 13.29 14.73
N ARG A 33 1.41 14.13 14.97
CA ARG A 33 1.26 15.41 14.27
C ARG A 33 2.26 16.46 14.76
N SER A 34 2.52 16.50 16.07
CA SER A 34 3.37 17.52 16.69
C SER A 34 4.85 17.19 16.60
N ALA A 35 5.19 15.91 16.61
CA ALA A 35 6.55 15.47 16.67
C ALA A 35 6.95 14.90 15.30
N ASN A 36 8.15 15.25 14.82
CA ASN A 36 8.77 14.68 13.61
C ASN A 36 9.12 13.18 13.77
N LEU A 37 8.33 12.44 14.56
CA LEU A 37 8.58 11.07 14.99
C LEU A 37 8.03 9.99 14.06
N VAL A 38 7.64 10.35 12.86
CA VAL A 38 7.26 9.37 11.85
C VAL A 38 8.51 8.76 11.20
N GLY A 39 9.29 8.05 12.02
CA GLY A 39 10.36 7.17 11.60
C GLY A 39 9.81 5.80 11.21
N GLN A 40 10.49 5.13 10.29
CA GLN A 40 10.18 3.76 9.84
C GLN A 40 10.07 2.75 11.01
N SER A 41 10.76 3.01 12.13
CA SER A 41 10.71 2.20 13.36
C SER A 41 9.33 2.16 14.02
N ILE A 42 8.59 3.28 14.01
CA ILE A 42 7.25 3.34 14.58
C ILE A 42 6.24 2.62 13.67
N ILE A 43 6.38 2.77 12.36
CA ILE A 43 5.53 2.11 11.36
C ILE A 43 5.67 0.58 11.51
N ALA A 44 6.91 0.07 11.55
CA ALA A 44 7.18 -1.35 11.76
C ALA A 44 6.61 -1.86 13.09
N TYR A 45 6.64 -1.03 14.15
CA TYR A 45 6.04 -1.39 15.44
C TYR A 45 4.51 -1.49 15.37
N LEU A 46 3.85 -0.56 14.70
CA LEU A 46 2.39 -0.56 14.48
C LEU A 46 1.95 -1.77 13.65
N GLN A 47 2.69 -2.10 12.58
CA GLN A 47 2.46 -3.31 11.77
C GLN A 47 2.54 -4.57 12.63
N LYS A 48 3.61 -4.72 13.42
CA LYS A 48 3.81 -5.89 14.29
C LYS A 48 2.71 -6.01 15.37
N LYS A 49 2.14 -4.89 15.80
CA LYS A 49 1.03 -4.86 16.78
C LYS A 49 -0.35 -5.07 16.15
N GLY A 50 -0.45 -5.15 14.83
CA GLY A 50 -1.72 -5.35 14.13
C GLY A 50 -2.55 -4.08 13.95
N TYR A 51 -1.91 -2.90 13.94
CA TYR A 51 -2.57 -1.62 13.64
C TYR A 51 -2.06 -0.99 12.34
N PRO A 52 -2.12 -1.70 11.19
CA PRO A 52 -1.61 -1.18 9.92
C PRO A 52 -2.48 -0.04 9.35
N GLU A 53 -3.78 0.04 9.69
CA GLU A 53 -4.66 1.15 9.31
C GLU A 53 -4.20 2.49 9.89
N VAL A 54 -3.83 2.47 11.17
CA VAL A 54 -3.28 3.62 11.87
C VAL A 54 -1.93 4.00 11.26
N ALA A 55 -1.10 3.02 10.94
CA ALA A 55 0.18 3.24 10.27
C ALA A 55 0.03 3.92 8.90
N LEU A 56 -0.99 3.56 8.12
CA LEU A 56 -1.24 4.09 6.78
C LEU A 56 -1.49 5.61 6.77
N HIS A 57 -2.12 6.17 7.80
CA HIS A 57 -2.28 7.62 7.95
C HIS A 57 -0.96 8.36 8.21
N PHE A 58 0.04 7.63 8.69
CA PHE A 58 1.31 8.20 9.14
C PHE A 58 2.44 8.05 8.13
N VAL A 59 2.26 7.22 7.11
CA VAL A 59 3.29 6.99 6.10
C VAL A 59 3.32 8.12 5.09
N LYS A 60 4.49 8.76 4.97
CA LYS A 60 4.80 9.77 3.95
C LYS A 60 5.39 9.18 2.66
N ASP A 61 6.00 7.99 2.75
CA ASP A 61 6.61 7.31 1.62
C ASP A 61 5.58 6.44 0.89
N GLU A 62 5.36 6.73 -0.39
CA GLU A 62 4.32 6.05 -1.18
C GLU A 62 4.60 4.54 -1.36
N LYS A 63 5.87 4.09 -1.34
CA LYS A 63 6.19 2.64 -1.43
C LYS A 63 5.78 1.91 -0.17
N THR A 64 6.11 2.46 0.99
CA THR A 64 5.69 1.88 2.28
C THR A 64 4.16 1.95 2.43
N ARG A 65 3.54 3.03 1.97
CA ARG A 65 2.08 3.21 1.99
C ARG A 65 1.37 2.15 1.15
N PHE A 66 1.88 1.88 -0.05
CA PHE A 66 1.39 0.82 -0.92
C PHE A 66 1.47 -0.55 -0.25
N GLY A 67 2.62 -0.91 0.33
CA GLY A 67 2.80 -2.18 1.02
C GLY A 67 1.80 -2.36 2.18
N LEU A 68 1.64 -1.34 3.01
CA LEU A 68 0.65 -1.33 4.08
C LEU A 68 -0.79 -1.46 3.57
N ALA A 69 -1.13 -0.75 2.50
CA ALA A 69 -2.47 -0.79 1.92
C ALA A 69 -2.80 -2.20 1.39
N LEU A 70 -1.82 -2.89 0.79
CA LEU A 70 -1.96 -4.29 0.37
C LEU A 70 -2.15 -5.23 1.56
N GLU A 71 -1.39 -5.06 2.65
CA GLU A 71 -1.55 -5.87 3.88
C GLU A 71 -2.91 -5.67 4.54
N CYS A 72 -3.42 -4.44 4.57
CA CYS A 72 -4.76 -4.12 5.05
C CYS A 72 -5.87 -4.61 4.11
N GLY A 73 -5.53 -4.98 2.87
CA GLY A 73 -6.50 -5.25 1.83
C GLY A 73 -7.27 -4.03 1.33
N ASN A 74 -6.82 -2.81 1.65
CA ASN A 74 -7.45 -1.58 1.18
C ASN A 74 -6.99 -1.26 -0.24
N LEU A 75 -7.70 -1.82 -1.23
CA LEU A 75 -7.35 -1.70 -2.64
C LEU A 75 -7.48 -0.27 -3.19
N GLU A 76 -8.36 0.57 -2.62
CA GLU A 76 -8.56 1.94 -3.09
C GLU A 76 -7.32 2.79 -2.82
N VAL A 77 -6.81 2.72 -1.58
CA VAL A 77 -5.57 3.43 -1.21
C VAL A 77 -4.35 2.84 -1.92
N ALA A 78 -4.32 1.51 -2.08
CA ALA A 78 -3.25 0.86 -2.82
C ALA A 78 -3.24 1.31 -4.30
N LEU A 79 -4.41 1.49 -4.92
CA LEU A 79 -4.54 1.99 -6.29
C LEU A 79 -4.14 3.46 -6.42
N GLU A 80 -4.50 4.31 -5.46
CA GLU A 80 -4.05 5.70 -5.43
C GLU A 80 -2.52 5.78 -5.35
N SER A 81 -1.93 5.03 -4.42
CA SER A 81 -0.47 4.96 -4.26
C SER A 81 0.18 4.41 -5.54
N ALA A 82 -0.34 3.32 -6.12
CA ALA A 82 0.19 2.72 -7.34
C ALA A 82 0.18 3.67 -8.55
N LYS A 83 -0.82 4.56 -8.66
CA LYS A 83 -0.85 5.60 -9.69
C LYS A 83 0.27 6.63 -9.54
N VAL A 84 0.68 6.92 -8.31
CA VAL A 84 1.77 7.86 -8.02
C VAL A 84 3.13 7.22 -8.30
N LEU A 85 3.32 5.94 -7.91
CA LEU A 85 4.57 5.22 -8.19
C LEU A 85 4.77 4.89 -9.67
N ASP A 86 3.70 4.55 -10.38
CA ASP A 86 3.67 4.11 -11.78
C ASP A 86 4.71 3.02 -12.15
N ASP A 87 5.04 2.16 -11.19
CA ASP A 87 5.99 1.06 -11.36
C ASP A 87 5.28 -0.23 -11.80
N LYS A 88 5.85 -0.93 -12.80
CA LYS A 88 5.28 -2.18 -13.32
C LYS A 88 5.12 -3.26 -12.23
N ALA A 89 6.10 -3.38 -11.34
CA ALA A 89 6.08 -4.36 -10.25
C ALA A 89 4.95 -4.07 -9.23
N VAL A 90 4.70 -2.79 -8.96
CA VAL A 90 3.64 -2.33 -8.04
C VAL A 90 2.27 -2.65 -8.62
N TRP A 91 2.07 -2.38 -9.92
CA TRP A 91 0.83 -2.75 -10.61
C TRP A 91 0.60 -4.27 -10.66
N GLN A 92 1.66 -5.07 -10.81
CA GLN A 92 1.53 -6.54 -10.75
C GLN A 92 1.10 -7.02 -9.37
N ALA A 93 1.74 -6.52 -8.30
CA ALA A 93 1.37 -6.86 -6.92
C ALA A 93 -0.06 -6.42 -6.59
N LEU A 94 -0.48 -5.23 -7.03
CA LEU A 94 -1.85 -4.75 -6.86
C LEU A 94 -2.85 -5.66 -7.59
N GLY A 95 -2.53 -6.08 -8.81
CA GLY A 95 -3.37 -6.98 -9.59
C GLY A 95 -3.56 -8.34 -8.93
N GLU A 96 -2.50 -8.91 -8.35
CA GLU A 96 -2.57 -10.18 -7.61
C GLU A 96 -3.43 -10.05 -6.34
N ALA A 97 -3.20 -9.01 -5.54
CA ALA A 97 -4.00 -8.75 -4.34
C ALA A 97 -5.47 -8.48 -4.67
N ALA A 98 -5.75 -7.70 -5.71
CA ALA A 98 -7.11 -7.41 -6.17
C ALA A 98 -7.82 -8.67 -6.71
N LEU A 99 -7.07 -9.57 -7.36
CA LEU A 99 -7.60 -10.84 -7.84
C LEU A 99 -7.99 -11.76 -6.68
N MET A 100 -7.16 -11.82 -5.62
CA MET A 100 -7.48 -12.59 -4.41
C MET A 100 -8.76 -12.09 -3.72
N GLN A 101 -9.03 -10.78 -3.78
CA GLN A 101 -10.26 -10.19 -3.24
C GLN A 101 -11.45 -10.25 -4.21
N GLY A 102 -11.25 -10.68 -5.45
CA GLY A 102 -12.30 -10.72 -6.48
C GLY A 102 -12.67 -9.35 -7.08
N ASN A 103 -11.86 -8.32 -6.86
CA ASN A 103 -12.10 -6.99 -7.43
C ASN A 103 -11.61 -6.91 -8.89
N HIS A 104 -12.43 -7.42 -9.80
CA HIS A 104 -12.13 -7.49 -11.24
C HIS A 104 -11.86 -6.11 -11.89
N GLN A 105 -12.42 -5.02 -11.37
CA GLN A 105 -12.21 -3.67 -11.93
C GLN A 105 -10.77 -3.20 -11.73
N ILE A 106 -10.23 -3.39 -10.53
CA ILE A 106 -8.85 -3.01 -10.22
C ILE A 106 -7.86 -3.93 -10.94
N VAL A 107 -8.17 -5.23 -11.03
CA VAL A 107 -7.37 -6.19 -11.80
C VAL A 107 -7.30 -5.79 -13.28
N GLU A 108 -8.43 -5.39 -13.87
CA GLU A 108 -8.46 -4.91 -15.25
C GLU A 108 -7.56 -3.69 -15.45
N MET A 109 -7.65 -2.69 -14.56
CA MET A 109 -6.80 -1.50 -14.61
C MET A 109 -5.30 -1.86 -14.48
N ALA A 110 -4.97 -2.76 -13.56
CA ALA A 110 -3.60 -3.22 -13.35
C ALA A 110 -3.03 -3.91 -14.60
N TYR A 111 -3.78 -4.82 -15.23
CA TYR A 111 -3.35 -5.52 -16.44
C TYR A 111 -3.27 -4.62 -17.68
N GLN A 112 -4.14 -3.62 -17.79
CA GLN A 112 -4.02 -2.61 -18.84
C GLN A 112 -2.74 -1.77 -18.68
N ARG A 113 -2.38 -1.39 -17.45
CA ARG A 113 -1.16 -0.62 -17.15
C ARG A 113 0.11 -1.43 -17.37
N THR A 114 0.12 -2.70 -16.97
CA THR A 114 1.27 -3.60 -17.17
C THR A 114 1.40 -4.12 -18.59
N LYS A 115 0.38 -3.87 -19.44
CA LYS A 115 0.25 -4.37 -20.82
C LYS A 115 0.25 -5.91 -20.90
N ASP A 116 -0.27 -6.56 -19.87
CA ASP A 116 -0.38 -8.02 -19.78
C ASP A 116 -1.68 -8.48 -20.46
N PHE A 117 -1.62 -8.55 -21.79
CA PHE A 117 -2.79 -8.81 -22.62
C PHE A 117 -3.29 -10.25 -22.54
N GLU A 118 -2.42 -11.21 -22.20
CA GLU A 118 -2.79 -12.61 -22.02
C GLU A 118 -3.71 -12.75 -20.81
N LYS A 119 -3.29 -12.25 -19.64
CA LYS A 119 -4.10 -12.26 -18.41
C LYS A 119 -5.38 -11.44 -18.55
N LEU A 120 -5.32 -10.32 -19.28
CA LEU A 120 -6.49 -9.50 -19.56
C LEU A 120 -7.52 -10.23 -20.43
N SER A 121 -7.07 -10.96 -21.46
CA SER A 121 -7.96 -11.75 -22.31
C SER A 121 -8.63 -12.89 -21.56
N PHE A 122 -7.89 -13.55 -20.65
CA PHE A 122 -8.42 -14.57 -19.75
C PHE A 122 -9.47 -14.00 -18.79
N LEU A 123 -9.20 -12.82 -18.21
CA LEU A 123 -10.17 -12.13 -17.34
C LEU A 123 -11.47 -11.81 -18.09
N TYR A 124 -11.40 -11.29 -19.32
CA TYR A 124 -12.57 -11.00 -20.13
C TYR A 124 -13.34 -12.25 -20.58
N LEU A 125 -12.63 -13.35 -20.82
CA LEU A 125 -13.25 -14.63 -21.12
C LEU A 125 -14.08 -15.14 -19.93
N ILE A 126 -13.52 -15.09 -18.71
CA ILE A 126 -14.22 -15.54 -17.49
C ILE A 126 -15.38 -14.62 -17.13
N THR A 127 -15.21 -13.31 -17.28
CA THR A 127 -16.25 -12.32 -16.98
C THR A 127 -17.34 -12.23 -18.06
N GLY A 128 -17.15 -12.88 -19.22
CA GLY A 128 -18.10 -12.86 -20.33
C GLY A 128 -18.21 -11.52 -21.06
N ASN A 129 -17.22 -10.62 -20.92
CA ASN A 129 -17.26 -9.30 -21.53
C ASN A 129 -16.85 -9.35 -23.02
N MET A 130 -17.81 -9.70 -23.87
CA MET A 130 -17.62 -9.89 -25.31
C MET A 130 -17.21 -8.60 -26.05
N GLU A 131 -17.66 -7.43 -25.60
CA GLU A 131 -17.31 -6.15 -26.22
C GLU A 131 -15.82 -5.83 -26.04
N LYS A 132 -15.31 -5.97 -24.81
CA LYS A 132 -13.89 -5.74 -24.51
C LYS A 132 -13.01 -6.81 -25.16
N LEU A 133 -13.49 -8.05 -25.24
CA LEU A 133 -12.82 -9.15 -25.94
C LEU A 133 -12.67 -8.85 -27.44
N GLN A 134 -13.71 -8.34 -28.11
CA GLN A 134 -13.64 -7.93 -29.53
C GLN A 134 -12.63 -6.79 -29.76
N LYS A 135 -12.58 -5.80 -28.85
CA LYS A 135 -11.57 -4.74 -28.91
C LYS A 135 -10.16 -5.31 -28.77
N MET A 136 -9.95 -6.26 -27.85
CA MET A 136 -8.67 -6.95 -27.70
C MET A 136 -8.28 -7.76 -28.93
N MET A 137 -9.22 -8.47 -29.57
CA MET A 137 -8.94 -9.22 -30.80
C MET A 137 -8.42 -8.32 -31.91
N LYS A 138 -9.01 -7.13 -32.08
CA LYS A 138 -8.51 -6.13 -33.05
C LYS A 138 -7.09 -5.70 -32.73
N ILE A 139 -6.77 -5.43 -31.46
CA ILE A 139 -5.42 -5.05 -31.02
C ILE A 139 -4.42 -6.18 -31.26
N ALA A 140 -4.80 -7.44 -30.99
CA ALA A 140 -3.97 -8.61 -31.20
C ALA A 140 -3.68 -8.88 -32.69
N GLN A 141 -4.67 -8.64 -33.57
CA GLN A 141 -4.49 -8.76 -35.02
C GLN A 141 -3.52 -7.71 -35.56
N ILE A 142 -3.59 -6.46 -35.09
CA ILE A 142 -2.68 -5.38 -35.51
C ILE A 142 -1.23 -5.66 -35.11
N ARG A 143 -1.00 -6.36 -33.99
CA ARG A 143 0.35 -6.73 -33.51
C ARG A 143 0.98 -7.95 -34.18
N LYS A 144 0.19 -8.76 -34.90
CA LYS A 144 0.68 -9.95 -35.61
C LYS A 144 1.19 -9.65 -37.03
N VAL A 145 1.12 -8.39 -37.46
CA VAL A 145 1.72 -7.84 -38.69
C VAL A 145 2.98 -7.08 -38.32
#